data_AF-X1U791-F1
#
_entry.id   AF-X1U791-F1
#
_cell.length_a   1.000
_cell.length_b   1.000
_cell.length_c   1.000
_cell.angle_alpha   90.00
_cell.angle_beta   90.00
_cell.angle_gamma   90.00
#
_symmetry.space_group_name_H-M   'P 1'
#
loop_
_entity.id
_entity.type
_entity.pdbx_description
1 polymer ?
#
loop_
_entity_poly.entity_id
_entity_poly.type
_entity_poly.pdbx_seq_one_letter_code
_entity_poly.pdbx_strand_id
1 'polypeptide(L)' 'SKKDYHLDYVTCNPVAQALLLNNVKTDLNLIIGLCIGHDITFTHLSEAPVTTLIAKDRLIRHNPGNL' A
#
# COMPACT_ATOMS: atom_id res chain seq x y z
N SER A 1 -24.07 -14.46 -7.09
CA SER A 1 -23.13 -15.12 -6.17
C SER A 1 -21.81 -15.32 -6.90
N LYS A 2 -20.80 -14.51 -6.58
CA LYS A 2 -19.41 -14.71 -7.05
C LYS A 2 -18.49 -14.46 -5.84
N LYS A 3 -18.46 -15.48 -4.97
CA LYS A 3 -17.42 -15.68 -3.96
C LYS A 3 -16.30 -16.43 -4.67
N ASP A 4 -15.12 -15.80 -4.75
CA ASP A 4 -13.78 -16.39 -4.77
C ASP A 4 -12.82 -15.41 -5.45
N TYR A 5 -12.50 -14.34 -4.73
CA TYR A 5 -11.21 -13.70 -4.92
C TYR A 5 -10.22 -14.58 -4.16
N HIS A 6 -9.48 -15.42 -4.87
CA HIS A 6 -8.29 -16.05 -4.30
C HIS A 6 -7.37 -14.90 -3.82
N LEU A 7 -7.18 -14.79 -2.51
CA LEU A 7 -6.46 -13.71 -1.82
C LEU A 7 -4.92 -13.86 -1.92
N ASP A 8 -4.43 -14.65 -2.87
CA ASP A 8 -3.03 -15.11 -2.91
C ASP A 8 -2.11 -14.28 -3.82
N TYR A 9 -2.54 -13.11 -4.29
CA TYR A 9 -1.68 -12.22 -5.07
C TYR A 9 -1.71 -10.82 -4.51
N VAL A 10 -0.53 -10.27 -4.20
CA VAL A 10 -0.33 -8.86 -3.86
C VAL A 10 -0.93 -8.00 -5.00
N THR A 11 -2.16 -7.52 -4.82
CA THR A 11 -2.88 -6.78 -5.86
C THR A 11 -2.38 -5.35 -5.88
N CYS A 12 -1.94 -4.83 -7.02
CA CYS A 12 -1.54 -3.43 -7.20
C CYS A 12 -2.69 -2.41 -7.13
N ASN A 13 -3.87 -2.80 -6.61
CA ASN A 13 -5.04 -1.93 -6.48
C ASN A 13 -5.07 -1.29 -5.08
N PRO A 14 -4.67 -0.01 -4.93
CA PRO A 14 -4.59 0.64 -3.62
C PRO A 14 -5.97 0.76 -2.92
N VAL A 15 -7.06 0.81 -3.69
CA VAL A 15 -8.43 0.88 -3.15
C VAL A 15 -8.79 -0.43 -2.47
N ALA A 16 -8.61 -1.55 -3.17
CA ALA A 16 -8.94 -2.87 -2.64
C ALA A 16 -8.07 -3.21 -1.41
N GLN A 17 -6.79 -2.83 -1.43
CA GLN A 17 -5.88 -3.01 -0.30
C GLN A 17 -6.33 -2.20 0.93
N ALA A 18 -6.68 -0.92 0.76
CA ALA A 18 -7.17 -0.09 1.87
C ALA A 18 -8.45 -0.67 2.48
N LEU A 19 -9.43 -1.06 1.65
CA LEU A 19 -10.68 -1.66 2.14
C LEU A 19 -10.47 -2.99 2.86
N LEU A 20 -9.52 -3.81 2.38
CA LEU A 20 -9.14 -5.04 3.07
C LEU A 20 -8.59 -4.73 4.46
N LEU A 21 -7.60 -3.83 4.56
CA LEU A 21 -6.95 -3.51 5.83
C LEU A 21 -7.91 -2.83 6.82
N ASN A 22 -8.85 -2.00 6.34
CA ASN A 22 -9.95 -1.48 7.16
C ASN A 22 -10.83 -2.61 7.71
N ASN A 23 -11.13 -3.64 6.90
CA ASN A 23 -11.91 -4.80 7.35
C ASN A 23 -11.19 -5.58 8.46
N VAL A 24 -9.87 -5.75 8.34
CA VAL A 24 -9.04 -6.40 9.38
C VAL A 24 -8.79 -5.49 10.59
N LYS A 25 -9.18 -4.22 10.53
CA LYS A 25 -9.03 -3.22 11.60
C LYS A 25 -7.57 -3.08 12.07
N THR A 26 -6.67 -2.90 11.11
CA THR A 26 -5.27 -2.60 11.41
C THR A 26 -5.13 -1.33 12.24
N ASP A 27 -4.19 -1.27 13.19
CA ASP A 27 -3.93 -0.06 13.98
C ASP A 27 -3.02 0.96 13.25
N LEU A 28 -2.20 0.49 12.32
CA LEU A 28 -1.25 1.28 11.54
C LEU A 28 -0.93 0.58 10.22
N ASN A 29 -0.86 1.34 9.13
CA ASN A 29 -0.44 0.85 7.83
C ASN A 29 0.89 1.50 7.40
N LEU A 30 1.79 0.69 6.83
CA LEU A 30 3.09 1.14 6.34
C LEU A 30 3.14 1.06 4.82
N ILE A 31 3.50 2.17 4.17
CA ILE A 31 3.79 2.20 2.74
C ILE A 31 5.28 1.95 2.51
N ILE A 32 5.58 1.03 1.59
CA ILE A 32 6.94 0.68 1.19
C ILE A 32 7.03 0.69 -0.35
N GLY A 33 7.72 1.67 -0.92
CA GLY A 33 8.09 1.68 -2.34
C GLY A 33 6.92 1.82 -3.33
N LEU A 34 5.81 2.44 -2.91
CA LEU A 34 4.68 2.72 -3.79
C LEU A 34 4.87 4.04 -4.56
N CYS A 35 4.29 4.14 -5.76
CA CYS A 35 4.34 5.38 -6.52
C CYS A 35 3.32 6.37 -5.98
N ILE A 36 3.61 7.66 -6.10
CA ILE A 36 2.81 8.75 -5.51
C ILE A 36 1.29 8.64 -5.74
N GLY A 37 0.86 8.18 -6.91
CA GLY A 37 -0.57 7.97 -7.19
C GLY A 37 -1.20 6.88 -6.31
N HIS A 38 -0.52 5.74 -6.12
CA HIS A 38 -1.00 4.68 -5.25
C HIS A 38 -0.94 5.09 -3.78
N ASP A 39 0.12 5.79 -3.35
CA ASP A 39 0.28 6.29 -1.98
C ASP A 39 -0.88 7.20 -1.60
N ILE A 40 -1.21 8.18 -2.46
CA ILE A 40 -2.30 9.12 -2.21
C ILE A 40 -3.63 8.38 -2.08
N THR A 41 -3.95 7.51 -3.04
CA THR A 41 -5.23 6.78 -3.02
C THR A 41 -5.35 5.85 -1.82
N PHE A 42 -4.29 5.11 -1.48
CA PHE A 42 -4.29 4.22 -0.32
C PHE A 42 -4.45 5.02 0.99
N THR A 43 -3.64 6.08 1.16
CA THR A 43 -3.66 6.92 2.37
C THR A 43 -5.01 7.60 2.57
N HIS A 44 -5.65 8.04 1.48
CA HIS A 44 -6.96 8.68 1.54
C HIS A 44 -8.08 7.72 1.99
N LEU A 45 -7.97 6.43 1.65
CA LEU A 45 -9.00 5.43 1.92
C LEU A 45 -8.74 4.58 3.19
N SER A 46 -7.52 4.62 3.72
CA SER A 46 -7.17 3.94 4.96
C SER A 46 -7.86 4.62 6.15
N GLU A 47 -8.59 3.84 6.95
CA GLU A 47 -9.17 4.31 8.22
C GLU A 47 -8.10 4.38 9.31
N ALA A 48 -7.16 3.44 9.28
CA ALA A 48 -5.99 3.46 10.15
C ALA A 48 -5.00 4.52 9.67
N PRO A 49 -4.21 5.13 10.59
CA PRO A 49 -3.12 6.03 10.20
C PRO A 49 -2.14 5.30 9.27
N VAL A 50 -1.62 6.05 8.29
CA VAL A 50 -0.64 5.55 7.33
C VAL A 50 0.63 6.35 7.46
N THR A 51 1.77 5.67 7.42
CA THR A 51 3.07 6.34 7.26
C THR A 51 3.91 5.66 6.19
N THR A 52 4.70 6.45 5.48
CA THR A 52 5.61 5.94 4.45
C THR A 52 6.96 5.64 5.07
N LEU A 53 7.33 4.36 5.11
CA LEU A 53 8.62 3.92 5.62
C LEU A 53 9.73 4.11 4.59
N ILE A 54 9.44 3.82 3.32
CA ILE A 54 10.39 3.97 2.20
C ILE A 54 9.64 4.54 0.99
N ALA A 55 10.06 5.73 0.53
CA ALA A 55 9.49 6.34 -0.67
C ALA A 55 10.03 5.71 -1.96
N LYS A 56 9.19 5.64 -3.01
CA LYS A 56 9.61 5.08 -4.29
C LYS A 56 10.52 6.02 -5.08
N ASP A 57 11.82 5.90 -4.87
CA ASP A 57 12.83 6.45 -5.79
C ASP A 57 12.98 5.62 -7.09
N ARG A 58 12.54 6.18 -8.22
CA ARG A 58 12.66 5.55 -9.55
C ARG A 58 14.07 5.59 -10.14
N LEU A 59 14.91 6.54 -9.72
CA LEU A 59 16.25 6.74 -10.27
C LEU A 59 17.23 5.70 -9.72
N ILE A 60 17.19 5.44 -8.41
CA ILE A 60 18.14 4.53 -7.75
C ILE A 60 17.51 3.17 -7.35
N ARG A 61 16.28 2.87 -7.81
CA ARG A 61 15.54 1.63 -7.48
C ARG A 61 15.50 1.30 -5.97
N HIS A 62 15.32 2.32 -5.13
CA HIS A 62 15.29 2.16 -3.66
C HIS A 62 16.58 1.59 -3.06
N ASN A 63 17.74 1.92 -3.64
CA ASN A 63 19.03 1.62 -3.01
C ASN A 63 19.59 2.86 -2.27
N PRO A 64 19.27 3.06 -0.98
CA PRO A 64 19.76 4.20 -0.20
C PRO A 64 21.26 4.15 0.12
N GLY A 65 22.01 3.12 -0.32
CA GLY A 65 23.40 2.87 0.07
C GLY A 65 24.50 3.24 -0.95
N ASN A 66 24.18 3.93 -2.05
CA ASN A 66 25.15 4.24 -3.11
C ASN A 66 25.73 5.67 -3.04
N LEU A 67 26.13 6.13 -1.86
CA LEU A 67 27.05 7.27 -1.69
C LEU A 67 28.47 6.75 -1.45
#